data_AF-N9CZ42-F1
#
_entry.id   AF-N9CZ42-F1
#
_cell.length_a   1.000
_cell.length_b   1.000
_cell.length_c   1.000
_cell.angle_alpha   90.00
_cell.angle_beta   90.00
_cell.angle_gamma   90.00
#
_symmetry.space_group_name_H-M   'P 1'
#
loop_
_entity.id
_entity.type
_entity.pdbx_description
1 polymer ?
#
loop_
_entity_poly.entity_id
_entity_poly.type
_entity_poly.pdbx_seq_one_letter_code
_entity_poly.pdbx_strand_id
1 'polypeptide(L)'
;MILIIAVLAIFLLIACVALWSSYQERNMLKQQLRDEQEAKAKLLPKDESKDPEVETGIQVKRRYYRPVTAETYRNLFDLDVNGVRVLEHLTSLFCKSTYVRGGQDAERESCFRAGERNVVEFIIKQVNRANDPNYKEETQSSEWVEQFNKRTNPNNY
;
A
#
# COMPACT_ATOMS: atom_id res chain seq x y z
N MET A 1 9.65 32.17 71.61
CA MET A 1 9.51 32.91 70.32
C MET A 1 10.66 32.62 69.37
N ILE A 2 11.93 32.78 69.77
CA ILE A 2 13.10 32.54 68.91
C ILE A 2 13.17 31.10 68.37
N LEU A 3 12.89 30.08 69.19
CA LEU A 3 12.92 28.67 68.76
C LEU A 3 11.83 28.32 67.73
N ILE A 4 10.64 28.93 67.84
CA ILE A 4 9.53 28.69 66.90
C ILE A 4 9.88 29.25 65.52
N ILE A 5 10.50 30.44 65.49
CA ILE A 5 10.96 31.08 64.25
C ILE A 5 12.06 30.23 63.57
N ALA A 6 12.98 29.67 64.36
CA ALA A 6 14.04 28.80 63.83
C ALA A 6 13.49 27.53 63.18
N VAL A 7 12.50 26.88 63.81
CA VAL A 7 11.85 25.67 63.26
C VAL A 7 11.08 25.99 61.97
N LEU A 8 10.35 27.11 61.93
CA LEU A 8 9.64 27.54 60.72
C LEU A 8 10.60 27.88 59.56
N ALA A 9 11.76 28.47 59.85
CA ALA A 9 12.78 28.77 58.85
C ALA A 9 13.36 27.49 58.23
N ILE A 10 13.56 26.43 59.03
CA ILE A 10 14.04 25.12 58.55
C ILE A 10 12.99 24.47 57.65
N PHE A 11 11.71 24.48 58.03
CA PHE A 11 10.64 23.94 57.17
C PHE A 11 10.52 24.71 55.85
N LEU A 12 10.69 26.04 55.87
CA LEU A 12 10.68 26.87 54.67
C LEU A 12 11.85 26.54 53.73
N LEU A 13 13.05 26.32 54.28
CA LEU A 13 14.21 25.88 53.50
C LEU A 13 14.00 24.51 52.87
N ILE A 14 13.47 23.54 53.62
CA ILE A 14 13.15 22.20 53.08
C ILE A 14 12.12 22.32 51.96
N ALA A 15 11.08 23.12 52.14
CA ALA A 15 10.07 23.37 51.10
C ALA A 15 10.68 24.06 49.85
N CYS A 16 11.58 25.03 50.02
CA CYS A 16 12.28 25.66 48.90
C CYS A 16 13.14 24.67 48.10
N VAL A 17 13.90 23.80 48.79
CA VAL A 17 14.73 22.79 48.12
C VAL A 17 13.86 21.74 47.42
N ALA A 18 12.77 21.30 48.03
CA ALA A 18 11.83 20.36 47.41
C ALA A 18 11.15 20.95 46.15
N LEU A 19 10.74 22.22 46.21
CA LEU A 19 10.19 22.93 45.06
C LEU A 19 11.23 23.13 43.95
N TRP A 20 12.47 23.44 44.32
CA TRP A 20 13.57 23.59 43.35
C TRP A 20 13.89 22.27 42.63
N SER A 21 13.99 21.18 43.40
CA SER A 21 14.20 19.83 42.86
C SER A 21 13.06 19.42 41.91
N SER A 22 11.81 19.68 42.30
CA SER A 22 10.65 19.37 41.44
C SER A 22 10.57 20.28 40.20
N TYR A 23 11.02 21.53 40.31
CA TYR A 23 11.10 22.46 39.19
C TYR A 23 12.16 22.03 38.17
N GLN A 24 13.29 21.48 38.63
CA GLN A 24 14.37 21.01 37.77
C GLN A 24 13.92 19.86 36.85
N GLU A 25 13.20 18.87 37.37
CA GLU A 25 12.66 17.75 36.56
C GLU A 25 11.67 18.21 35.49
N ARG A 26 10.78 19.14 35.85
CA ARG A 26 9.79 19.70 34.91
C ARG A 26 10.45 20.45 33.75
N ASN A 27 11.59 21.08 34.00
CA ASN A 27 12.32 21.79 32.94
C ASN A 27 12.99 20.83 31.95
N MET A 28 13.54 19.71 32.44
CA MET A 28 14.13 18.70 31.58
C MET A 28 13.09 18.03 30.68
N LEU A 29 11.92 17.69 31.22
CA LEU A 29 10.79 17.16 30.45
C LEU A 29 10.32 18.14 29.37
N LYS A 30 10.23 19.44 29.70
CA LYS A 30 9.89 20.48 28.71
C LYS A 30 10.94 20.60 27.60
N GLN A 31 12.21 20.36 27.93
CA GLN A 31 13.29 20.40 26.95
C GLN A 31 13.22 19.19 26.02
N GLN A 32 13.03 17.98 26.56
CA GLN A 32 12.81 16.78 25.76
C GLN A 32 11.60 16.88 24.83
N LEU A 33 10.48 17.44 25.32
CA LEU A 33 9.29 17.65 24.48
C LEU A 33 9.55 18.62 23.33
N ARG A 34 10.34 19.68 23.57
CA ARG A 34 10.74 20.62 22.53
C ARG A 34 11.65 19.95 21.50
N ASP A 35 12.63 19.19 21.96
CA ASP A 35 13.56 18.47 21.08
C ASP A 35 12.83 17.40 20.25
N GLU A 36 11.86 16.69 20.84
CA GLU A 36 10.97 15.78 20.11
C GLU A 36 10.11 16.52 19.07
N GLN A 37 9.58 17.69 19.42
CA GLN A 37 8.81 18.52 18.49
C GLN A 37 9.68 19.02 17.34
N GLU A 38 10.91 19.43 17.61
CA GLU A 38 11.87 19.83 16.59
C GLU A 38 12.32 18.64 15.72
N ALA A 39 12.54 17.47 16.30
CA ALA A 39 12.85 16.25 15.55
C ALA A 39 11.67 15.83 14.67
N LYS A 40 10.44 15.88 15.19
CA LYS A 40 9.21 15.62 14.42
C LYS A 40 9.01 16.67 13.32
N ALA A 41 9.29 17.95 13.59
CA ALA A 41 9.21 19.03 12.61
C ALA A 41 10.30 18.94 11.53
N LYS A 42 11.46 18.36 11.83
CA LYS A 42 12.53 18.08 10.85
C LYS A 42 12.26 16.83 10.01
N LEU A 43 11.56 15.83 10.56
CA LEU A 43 11.19 14.60 9.87
C LEU A 43 9.93 14.76 9.00
N LEU A 44 9.04 15.68 9.37
CA LEU A 44 7.97 16.12 8.48
C LEU A 44 8.60 16.95 7.36
N PRO A 45 8.46 16.56 6.08
CA PRO A 45 8.95 17.37 4.98
C PRO A 45 8.32 18.76 5.10
N LYS A 46 9.17 19.77 5.22
CA LYS A 46 8.78 21.17 5.19
C LYS A 46 8.34 21.46 3.75
N ASP A 47 7.09 21.15 3.43
CA ASP A 47 6.43 21.58 2.20
C ASP A 47 6.34 23.11 2.25
N GLU A 48 7.37 23.77 1.73
CA GLU A 48 7.31 25.17 1.32
C GLU A 48 6.49 25.27 0.03
N SER A 49 5.21 24.93 0.09
CA SER A 49 4.22 25.32 -0.91
C SER A 49 3.23 26.27 -0.26
N LYS A 50 3.51 27.57 -0.38
CA LYS A 50 2.48 28.61 -0.22
C LYS A 50 1.49 28.46 -1.37
N ASP A 51 0.38 27.78 -1.14
CA ASP A 51 -0.85 27.95 -1.92
C ASP A 51 -2.03 28.02 -0.94
N PRO A 52 -2.97 28.97 -1.08
CA PRO A 52 -4.06 29.15 -0.15
C PRO A 52 -4.98 27.91 -0.15
N GLU A 53 -5.39 27.52 1.05
CA GLU A 53 -6.27 26.39 1.37
C GLU A 53 -7.50 26.36 0.46
N VAL A 54 -7.45 25.54 -0.59
CA VAL A 54 -8.64 25.00 -1.24
C VAL A 54 -8.99 23.75 -0.46
N GLU A 55 -10.10 23.78 0.29
CA GLU A 55 -10.71 22.60 0.88
C GLU A 55 -10.97 21.56 -0.22
N THR A 56 -10.03 20.63 -0.39
CA THR A 56 -10.19 19.50 -1.29
C THR A 56 -10.64 18.33 -0.42
N GLY A 57 -11.92 17.96 -0.53
CA GLY A 57 -12.43 16.71 0.04
C GLY A 57 -11.55 15.52 -0.35
N ILE A 58 -11.61 14.42 0.40
CA ILE A 58 -10.73 13.22 0.27
C ILE A 58 -10.52 12.86 -1.21
N GLN A 59 -9.45 13.40 -1.81
CA GLN A 59 -9.08 13.08 -3.18
C GLN A 59 -8.35 11.75 -3.11
N VAL A 60 -9.10 10.67 -3.30
CA VAL A 60 -8.51 9.36 -3.53
C VAL A 60 -7.69 9.47 -4.81
N LYS A 61 -6.37 9.62 -4.67
CA LYS A 61 -5.43 9.50 -5.80
C LYS A 61 -5.65 8.13 -6.42
N ARG A 62 -6.39 8.07 -7.53
CA ARG A 62 -6.55 6.83 -8.30
C ARG A 62 -5.15 6.42 -8.73
N ARG A 63 -4.67 5.28 -8.23
CA ARG A 63 -3.44 4.68 -8.73
C ARG A 63 -3.74 4.13 -10.12
N TYR A 64 -3.12 4.71 -11.13
CA TYR A 64 -3.18 4.18 -12.49
C TYR A 64 -2.19 3.02 -12.58
N TYR A 65 -2.71 1.81 -12.71
CA TYR A 65 -1.89 0.63 -12.98
C TYR A 65 -1.65 0.53 -14.49
N ARG A 66 -0.44 0.10 -14.88
CA ARG A 66 -0.18 -0.28 -16.28
C ARG A 66 -1.11 -1.43 -16.66
N PRO A 67 -1.51 -1.53 -17.94
CA PRO A 67 -2.31 -2.67 -18.39
C PRO A 67 -1.56 -3.97 -18.09
N VAL A 68 -2.31 -5.02 -17.77
CA VAL A 68 -1.75 -6.35 -17.48
C VAL A 68 -1.18 -6.94 -18.76
N THR A 69 0.07 -7.37 -18.72
CA THR A 69 0.79 -7.96 -19.86
C THR A 69 1.19 -9.40 -19.58
N ALA A 70 1.66 -10.13 -20.60
CA ALA A 70 2.10 -11.52 -20.44
C ALA A 70 3.23 -11.65 -19.40
N GLU A 71 4.15 -10.68 -19.35
CA GLU A 71 5.21 -10.63 -18.33
C GLU A 71 4.62 -10.52 -16.92
N THR A 72 3.51 -9.78 -16.77
CA THR A 72 2.83 -9.66 -15.47
C THR A 72 2.32 -11.03 -15.00
N TYR A 73 1.76 -11.84 -15.91
CA TYR A 73 1.33 -13.20 -15.59
C TYR A 73 2.51 -14.10 -15.21
N ARG A 74 3.62 -14.04 -15.96
CA ARG A 74 4.84 -14.80 -15.63
C ARG A 74 5.39 -14.43 -14.26
N ASN A 75 5.50 -13.13 -13.98
CA ASN A 75 6.04 -12.65 -12.71
C ASN A 75 5.18 -13.10 -11.53
N LEU A 76 3.86 -13.15 -11.70
CA LEU A 76 2.94 -13.60 -10.65
C LEU A 76 2.88 -15.12 -10.52
N PHE A 77 2.73 -15.86 -11.62
CA PHE A 77 2.39 -17.29 -11.58
C PHE A 77 3.57 -18.25 -11.80
N ASP A 78 4.71 -17.77 -12.30
CA ASP A 78 5.90 -18.58 -12.58
C ASP A 78 7.04 -18.25 -11.59
N LEU A 79 7.25 -16.97 -11.28
CA LEU A 79 8.34 -16.54 -10.38
C LEU A 79 7.97 -16.56 -8.89
N ASP A 80 6.72 -16.26 -8.53
CA ASP A 80 6.25 -16.29 -7.13
C ASP A 80 5.74 -17.67 -6.74
N VAL A 81 6.29 -18.22 -5.66
CA VAL A 81 5.92 -19.52 -5.07
C VAL A 81 4.42 -19.57 -4.74
N ASN A 82 3.84 -18.47 -4.24
CA ASN A 82 2.41 -18.45 -3.91
C ASN A 82 1.55 -18.47 -5.17
N GLY A 83 1.98 -17.79 -6.23
CA GLY A 83 1.29 -17.82 -7.51
C GLY A 83 1.28 -19.21 -8.14
N VAL A 84 2.42 -19.91 -8.10
CA VAL A 84 2.51 -21.32 -8.55
C VAL A 84 1.49 -22.18 -7.80
N ARG A 85 1.44 -22.08 -6.46
CA ARG A 85 0.47 -22.84 -5.63
C ARG A 85 -0.99 -22.54 -5.99
N VAL A 86 -1.31 -21.28 -6.24
CA VAL A 86 -2.66 -20.87 -6.66
C VAL A 86 -2.98 -21.44 -8.03
N LEU A 87 -2.04 -21.39 -8.98
CA LEU A 87 -2.24 -21.94 -10.33
C LEU A 87 -2.46 -23.47 -10.30
N GLU A 88 -1.68 -24.19 -9.49
CA GLU A 88 -1.87 -25.63 -9.27
C GLU A 88 -3.26 -25.91 -8.68
N HIS A 89 -3.68 -25.14 -7.68
CA HIS A 89 -5.00 -25.29 -7.08
C HIS A 89 -6.12 -25.00 -8.09
N LEU A 90 -6.04 -23.92 -8.87
CA LEU A 90 -7.00 -23.61 -9.93
C LEU A 90 -7.07 -24.72 -10.98
N THR A 91 -5.92 -25.27 -11.35
CA THR A 91 -5.84 -26.41 -12.28
C THR A 91 -6.57 -27.62 -11.72
N SER A 92 -6.38 -27.93 -10.43
CA SER A 92 -7.07 -29.06 -9.79
C SER A 92 -8.60 -28.90 -9.73
N LEU A 93 -9.09 -27.66 -9.63
CA LEU A 93 -10.51 -27.36 -9.55
C LEU A 93 -11.19 -27.39 -10.91
N PHE A 94 -10.60 -26.73 -11.90
CA PHE A 94 -11.27 -26.38 -13.16
C PHE A 94 -10.77 -27.16 -14.38
N CYS A 95 -9.60 -27.78 -14.34
CA CYS A 95 -9.08 -28.58 -15.47
C CYS A 95 -9.52 -30.06 -15.42
N LYS A 96 -10.69 -30.35 -14.84
CA LYS A 96 -11.29 -31.69 -14.78
C LYS A 96 -11.81 -32.12 -16.16
N SER A 97 -12.28 -33.37 -16.27
CA SER A 97 -12.95 -33.85 -17.49
C SER A 97 -14.12 -32.94 -17.83
N THR A 98 -14.04 -32.30 -18.99
CA THR A 98 -15.07 -31.40 -19.51
C THR A 98 -16.29 -32.19 -19.95
N TYR A 99 -16.12 -33.42 -20.43
CA TYR A 99 -17.24 -34.25 -20.88
C TYR A 99 -18.05 -34.80 -19.71
N VAL A 100 -19.36 -34.56 -19.75
CA VAL A 100 -20.37 -35.15 -18.85
C VAL A 100 -21.23 -36.14 -19.63
N ARG A 101 -21.50 -37.30 -19.04
CA ARG A 101 -22.29 -38.35 -19.68
C ARG A 101 -23.78 -38.11 -19.42
N GLY A 102 -24.56 -37.84 -20.47
CA GLY A 102 -26.02 -37.65 -20.34
C GLY A 102 -26.74 -37.13 -21.58
N GLY A 103 -26.17 -37.28 -22.78
CA GLY A 103 -26.81 -36.80 -24.02
C GLY A 103 -26.93 -35.27 -24.05
N GLN A 104 -28.08 -34.75 -24.47
CA GLN A 104 -28.29 -33.34 -24.78
C GLN A 104 -28.33 -32.43 -23.54
N ASP A 105 -28.80 -32.94 -22.39
CA ASP A 105 -28.77 -32.20 -21.13
C ASP A 105 -27.34 -32.06 -20.57
N ALA A 106 -26.49 -33.05 -20.85
CA ALA A 106 -25.08 -33.04 -20.43
C ALA A 106 -24.19 -32.17 -21.33
N GLU A 107 -24.65 -31.79 -22.52
CA GLU A 107 -23.92 -30.89 -23.43
C GLU A 107 -23.73 -29.51 -22.78
N ARG A 108 -24.76 -28.98 -22.11
CA ARG A 108 -24.68 -27.68 -21.41
C ARG A 108 -23.64 -27.69 -20.31
N GLU A 109 -23.65 -28.73 -19.48
CA GLU A 109 -22.66 -28.87 -18.41
C GLU A 109 -21.25 -29.05 -18.96
N SER A 110 -21.11 -29.75 -20.10
CA SER A 110 -19.83 -29.94 -20.75
C SER A 110 -19.25 -28.62 -21.29
N CYS A 111 -20.10 -27.80 -21.90
CA CYS A 111 -19.74 -26.45 -22.34
C CYS A 111 -19.34 -25.55 -21.18
N PHE A 112 -20.06 -25.63 -20.05
CA PHE A 112 -19.72 -24.87 -18.84
C PHE A 112 -18.33 -25.25 -18.30
N ARG A 113 -18.06 -26.54 -18.12
CA ARG A 113 -16.74 -27.04 -17.65
C ARG A 113 -15.61 -26.68 -18.63
N ALA A 114 -15.88 -26.72 -19.94
CA ALA A 114 -14.92 -26.28 -20.95
C ALA A 114 -14.62 -24.77 -20.83
N GLY A 115 -15.63 -23.96 -20.52
CA GLY A 115 -15.48 -22.54 -20.25
C GLY A 115 -14.60 -22.25 -19.03
N GLU A 116 -14.83 -22.95 -17.91
CA GLU A 116 -14.01 -22.82 -16.70
C GLU A 116 -12.54 -23.16 -16.96
N ARG A 117 -12.29 -24.25 -17.69
CA ARG A 117 -10.94 -24.67 -18.08
C ARG A 117 -10.23 -23.64 -18.96
N ASN A 118 -10.95 -22.97 -19.85
CA ASN A 118 -10.37 -21.98 -20.76
C ASN A 118 -9.71 -20.81 -20.00
N VAL A 119 -10.24 -20.42 -18.84
CA VAL A 119 -9.64 -19.36 -18.01
C VAL A 119 -8.26 -19.77 -17.49
N VAL A 120 -8.13 -21.00 -16.99
CA VAL A 120 -6.83 -21.52 -16.51
C VAL A 120 -5.86 -21.70 -17.67
N GLU A 121 -6.33 -22.22 -18.80
CA GLU A 121 -5.52 -22.33 -20.02
C GLU A 121 -5.05 -20.97 -20.54
N PHE A 122 -5.87 -19.92 -20.41
CA PHE A 122 -5.46 -18.57 -20.78
C PHE A 122 -4.27 -18.09 -19.94
N ILE A 123 -4.30 -18.29 -18.62
CA ILE A 123 -3.19 -17.91 -17.73
C ILE A 123 -1.92 -18.65 -18.14
N ILE A 124 -2.01 -19.98 -18.34
CA ILE A 124 -0.88 -20.81 -18.77
C ILE A 124 -0.34 -20.32 -20.14
N LYS A 125 -1.23 -20.00 -21.09
CA LYS A 125 -0.83 -19.44 -22.40
C LYS A 125 -0.09 -18.11 -22.26
N GLN A 126 -0.49 -17.22 -21.34
CA GLN A 126 0.22 -15.96 -21.12
C GLN A 126 1.61 -16.19 -20.50
N VAL A 127 1.71 -17.10 -19.53
CA VAL A 127 3.01 -17.47 -18.93
C VAL A 127 3.95 -18.06 -20.00
N ASN A 128 3.45 -19.01 -20.79
CA ASN A 128 4.23 -19.62 -21.87
C ASN A 128 4.66 -18.58 -22.91
N ARG A 129 3.75 -17.68 -23.30
CA ARG A 129 4.05 -16.58 -24.22
C ARG A 129 5.17 -15.69 -23.69
N ALA A 130 5.19 -15.37 -22.40
CA ALA A 130 6.25 -14.57 -21.79
C ALA A 130 7.58 -15.32 -21.65
N ASN A 131 7.54 -16.66 -21.64
CA ASN A 131 8.72 -17.52 -21.60
C ASN A 131 9.32 -17.77 -23.00
N ASP A 132 8.59 -17.44 -24.07
CA ASP A 132 9.12 -17.55 -25.43
C ASP A 132 10.29 -16.57 -25.65
N PRO A 133 11.47 -17.02 -26.11
CA PRO A 133 12.65 -16.16 -26.30
C PRO A 133 12.45 -15.01 -27.30
N ASN A 134 11.45 -15.15 -28.18
CA ASN A 134 11.11 -14.17 -29.21
C ASN A 134 10.00 -13.21 -28.77
N TYR A 135 9.50 -13.33 -27.54
CA TYR A 135 8.45 -12.45 -27.04
C TYR A 135 8.96 -11.02 -26.93
N LYS A 136 8.25 -10.12 -27.61
CA LYS A 136 8.39 -8.67 -27.45
C LYS A 136 7.04 -8.16 -26.99
N GLU A 137 7.03 -7.48 -25.85
CA GLU A 137 5.83 -6.83 -25.36
C GLU A 137 5.44 -5.73 -26.34
N GLU A 138 4.40 -5.98 -27.15
CA GLU A 138 3.88 -4.96 -28.06
C GLU A 138 3.33 -3.81 -27.23
N THR A 139 3.88 -2.62 -27.48
CA THR A 139 3.69 -1.37 -26.75
C THR A 139 2.28 -0.77 -26.88
N GLN A 140 1.22 -1.57 -26.90
CA GLN A 140 -0.18 -1.10 -26.80
C GLN A 140 -0.39 -0.27 -25.51
N SER A 141 0.42 -0.52 -24.48
CA SER A 141 0.48 0.26 -23.25
C SER A 141 0.92 1.71 -23.46
N SER A 142 1.84 2.01 -24.39
CA SER A 142 2.35 3.38 -24.52
C SER A 142 1.33 4.26 -25.21
N GLU A 143 0.67 3.78 -26.27
CA GLU A 143 -0.35 4.55 -26.99
C GLU A 143 -1.57 4.86 -26.13
N TRP A 144 -2.04 3.88 -25.34
CA TRP A 144 -3.20 4.09 -24.47
C TRP A 144 -2.88 5.06 -23.32
N VAL A 145 -1.69 4.92 -22.71
CA VAL A 145 -1.22 5.85 -21.66
C VAL A 145 -0.99 7.24 -22.22
N GLU A 146 -0.46 7.36 -23.44
CA GLU A 146 -0.22 8.64 -24.10
C GLU A 146 -1.51 9.33 -24.54
N GLN A 147 -2.48 8.58 -25.10
CA GLN A 147 -3.83 9.10 -25.40
C GLN A 147 -4.58 9.51 -24.13
N PHE A 148 -4.46 8.74 -23.05
CA PHE A 148 -5.10 9.06 -21.78
C PHE A 148 -4.46 10.30 -21.12
N ASN A 149 -3.14 10.42 -21.13
CA ASN A 149 -2.43 11.61 -20.64
C ASN A 149 -2.79 12.85 -21.45
N LYS A 150 -2.94 12.75 -22.78
CA LYS A 150 -3.46 13.85 -23.61
C LYS A 150 -4.87 14.27 -23.21
N ARG A 151 -5.71 13.33 -22.79
CA ARG A 151 -7.13 13.58 -22.44
C ARG A 151 -7.33 14.11 -21.02
N THR A 152 -6.38 13.87 -20.12
CA THR A 152 -6.45 14.26 -18.70
C THR A 152 -5.55 15.43 -18.33
N ASN A 153 -4.70 15.91 -19.25
CA ASN A 153 -3.87 17.09 -19.04
C ASN A 153 -4.74 18.38 -19.05
N PRO A 154 -4.83 19.13 -17.94
CA PRO A 154 -5.63 20.36 -17.87
C PRO A 154 -5.07 21.50 -18.74
N ASN A 155 -3.84 21.40 -19.24
CA ASN A 155 -3.19 22.41 -20.09
C ASN A 155 -3.35 22.15 -21.60
N ASN A 156 -4.26 21.24 -22.00
CA ASN A 156 -4.43 20.80 -23.39
C ASN A 156 -5.66 21.43 -24.09
N TYR A 157 -6.14 22.58 -23.59
CA TYR A 157 -7.15 23.45 -24.19
C TYR A 157 -6.53 24.80 -24.55
#